data_AF-A0A3D1H5S5-F1
#
_entry.id   AF-A0A3D1H5S5-F1
#
_cell.length_a   1.000
_cell.length_b   1.000
_cell.length_c   1.000
_cell.angle_alpha   90.00
_cell.angle_beta   90.00
_cell.angle_gamma   90.00
#
_symmetry.space_group_name_H-M   'P 1'
#
loop_
_entity.id
_entity.type
_entity.pdbx_description
1 polymer ?
#
loop_
_entity_poly.entity_id
_entity_poly.type
_entity_poly.pdbx_seq_one_letter_code
_entity_poly.pdbx_strand_id
1 'polypeptide(L)'
;MGLFDERIAYKPFEYPEYYTEGWLKQAQAFWLHTEISMQSDIKDWNEKLNEKEKHLVGNILLGFAQTECAVSDYWTQKVVGWFPKHEIQQMAMMFGSQETVHAVAYSYLNETLKLEDYEAFLHEPNTAARFDNLVAYEGNDPIGIGKSLAVFSAFAEGVSLYSAFAVLYSFQLRNLLKGIGQQMK
;
A
#
# COMPACT_ATOMS: atom_id res chain seq x y z
N MET A 1 26.20 -14.79 13.62
CA MET A 1 24.83 -14.31 13.90
C MET A 1 24.01 -14.55 12.65
N GLY A 2 22.80 -15.08 12.82
CA GLY A 2 21.83 -15.28 11.76
C GLY A 2 20.96 -14.04 11.54
N LEU A 3 20.03 -14.16 10.60
CA LEU A 3 19.07 -13.13 10.21
C LEU A 3 18.17 -12.66 11.39
N PHE A 4 17.82 -13.59 12.28
CA PHE A 4 16.93 -13.34 13.43
C PHE A 4 17.67 -12.89 14.70
N ASP A 5 19.01 -12.89 14.70
CA ASP A 5 19.79 -12.48 15.88
C ASP A 5 19.98 -10.96 15.89
N GLU A 6 19.73 -10.31 17.02
CA GLU A 6 19.89 -8.86 17.15
C GLU A 6 21.34 -8.42 16.90
N ARG A 7 21.52 -7.41 16.03
CA ARG A 7 22.79 -6.70 15.88
C ARG A 7 22.71 -5.31 16.50
N ILE A 8 23.33 -5.14 17.66
CA ILE A 8 23.39 -3.84 18.37
C ILE A 8 24.16 -2.80 17.55
N ALA A 9 25.34 -3.16 17.03
CA ALA A 9 26.17 -2.24 16.27
C ALA A 9 25.49 -1.86 14.95
N TYR A 10 25.51 -0.56 14.62
CA TYR A 10 24.91 -0.07 13.38
C TYR A 10 25.58 -0.67 12.13
N LYS A 11 26.91 -0.74 12.11
CA LYS A 11 27.74 -1.23 10.99
C LYS A 11 28.77 -2.25 11.47
N PRO A 12 29.31 -3.11 10.58
CA PRO A 12 28.94 -3.26 9.17
C PRO A 12 27.54 -3.87 9.00
N PHE A 13 26.89 -3.61 7.86
CA PHE A 13 25.63 -4.27 7.51
C PHE A 13 25.94 -5.70 7.08
N GLU A 14 25.15 -6.65 7.57
CA GLU A 14 25.23 -8.06 7.20
C GLU A 14 24.47 -8.31 5.88
N TYR A 15 23.47 -7.47 5.59
CA TYR A 15 22.61 -7.55 4.41
C TYR A 15 22.48 -6.19 3.70
N PRO A 16 23.58 -5.65 3.14
CA PRO A 16 23.61 -4.29 2.58
C PRO A 16 22.57 -4.02 1.48
N GLU A 17 22.05 -5.04 0.81
CA GLU A 17 21.00 -4.94 -0.21
C GLU A 17 19.69 -4.35 0.34
N TYR A 18 19.31 -4.60 1.59
CA TYR A 18 18.11 -3.99 2.17
C TYR A 18 18.27 -2.47 2.37
N TYR A 19 19.51 -2.00 2.47
CA TYR A 19 19.80 -0.57 2.44
C TYR A 19 19.82 -0.02 1.01
N THR A 20 20.59 -0.63 0.09
CA THR A 20 20.79 -0.05 -1.25
C THR A 20 19.59 -0.22 -2.16
N GLU A 21 18.95 -1.39 -2.13
CA GLU A 21 17.83 -1.75 -3.00
C GLU A 21 16.47 -1.53 -2.33
N GLY A 22 16.41 -1.62 -1.00
CA GLY A 22 15.20 -1.37 -0.23
C GLY A 22 15.07 0.09 0.18
N TRP A 23 15.74 0.46 1.28
CA TRP A 23 15.57 1.77 1.92
C TRP A 23 15.92 2.95 0.98
N LEU A 24 17.09 2.93 0.34
CA LEU A 24 17.59 4.07 -0.43
C LEU A 24 16.71 4.35 -1.65
N LYS A 25 16.33 3.31 -2.40
CA LYS A 25 15.45 3.47 -3.57
C LYS A 25 14.09 4.01 -3.17
N GLN A 26 13.49 3.49 -2.09
CA GLN A 26 12.21 3.97 -1.63
C GLN A 26 12.27 5.42 -1.14
N ALA A 27 13.35 5.79 -0.41
CA ALA A 27 13.56 7.17 0.02
C ALA A 27 13.67 8.14 -1.17
N GLN A 28 14.29 7.71 -2.27
CA GLN A 28 14.42 8.49 -3.51
C GLN A 28 13.12 8.58 -4.31
N ALA A 29 12.16 7.69 -4.06
CA ALA A 29 10.85 7.67 -4.70
C ALA A 29 9.75 8.38 -3.88
N PHE A 30 10.12 9.10 -2.81
CA PHE A 30 9.16 9.82 -1.98
C PHE A 30 8.37 10.86 -2.78
N TRP A 31 7.06 10.93 -2.54
CA TRP A 31 6.13 11.83 -3.21
C TRP A 31 5.00 12.23 -2.24
N LEU A 32 4.26 13.29 -2.57
CA LEU A 32 3.04 13.67 -1.85
C LEU A 32 1.88 13.93 -2.80
N HIS A 33 0.67 13.54 -2.39
CA HIS A 33 -0.55 13.77 -3.17
C HIS A 33 -0.81 15.25 -3.50
N THR A 34 -0.28 16.16 -2.69
CA THR A 34 -0.35 17.62 -2.90
C THR A 34 0.33 18.09 -4.19
N GLU A 35 1.19 17.26 -4.79
CA GLU A 35 1.89 17.56 -6.05
C GLU A 35 1.02 17.29 -7.28
N ILE A 36 -0.15 16.64 -7.10
CA ILE A 36 -1.00 16.15 -8.19
C ILE A 36 -2.34 16.88 -8.17
N SER A 37 -2.67 17.57 -9.27
CA SER A 37 -3.94 18.28 -9.41
C SER A 37 -5.09 17.35 -9.75
N MET A 38 -6.21 17.49 -9.03
CA MET A 38 -7.43 16.70 -9.22
C MET A 38 -8.51 17.40 -10.08
N GLN A 39 -8.23 18.60 -10.63
CA GLN A 39 -9.26 19.38 -11.32
C GLN A 39 -9.82 18.68 -12.56
N SER A 40 -8.97 18.02 -13.36
CA SER A 40 -9.42 17.24 -14.51
C SER A 40 -10.31 16.07 -14.10
N ASP A 41 -9.96 15.43 -13.00
CA ASP A 41 -10.57 14.19 -12.52
C ASP A 41 -11.96 14.48 -11.98
N ILE A 42 -12.14 15.58 -11.24
CA ILE A 42 -13.45 16.07 -10.80
C ILE A 42 -14.35 16.35 -12.00
N LYS A 43 -13.81 16.97 -13.06
CA LYS A 43 -14.58 17.25 -14.27
C LYS A 43 -15.00 15.96 -14.97
N ASP A 44 -14.07 15.04 -15.17
CA ASP A 44 -14.35 13.74 -15.79
C ASP A 44 -15.38 12.95 -14.98
N TRP A 45 -15.24 12.95 -13.65
CA TRP A 45 -16.17 12.32 -12.72
C TRP A 45 -17.60 12.83 -12.90
N ASN A 46 -17.78 14.15 -12.94
CA ASN A 46 -19.11 14.76 -13.00
C ASN A 46 -19.74 14.72 -14.39
N GLU A 47 -18.95 14.92 -15.44
CA GLU A 47 -19.47 15.18 -16.79
C GLU A 47 -19.34 13.98 -17.75
N LYS A 48 -18.44 13.03 -17.48
CA LYS A 48 -18.09 11.97 -18.45
C LYS A 48 -18.34 10.56 -17.95
N LEU A 49 -18.11 10.29 -16.66
CA LEU A 49 -18.32 8.96 -16.11
C LEU A 49 -19.80 8.66 -15.93
N ASN A 50 -20.21 7.46 -16.33
CA ASN A 50 -21.54 6.96 -16.01
C ASN A 50 -21.58 6.35 -14.61
N GLU A 51 -22.79 6.09 -14.10
CA GLU A 51 -23.00 5.59 -12.72
C GLU A 51 -22.29 4.26 -12.44
N LYS A 52 -22.18 3.36 -13.43
CA LYS A 52 -21.46 2.09 -13.25
C LYS A 52 -19.95 2.30 -13.13
N GLU A 53 -19.40 3.25 -13.90
CA GLU A 53 -17.99 3.62 -13.83
C GLU A 53 -17.65 4.31 -12.51
N LYS A 54 -18.52 5.24 -12.05
CA LYS A 54 -18.37 5.88 -10.73
C LYS A 54 -18.41 4.86 -9.61
N HIS A 55 -19.38 3.94 -9.63
CA HIS A 55 -19.48 2.88 -8.64
C HIS A 55 -18.25 1.97 -8.63
N LEU A 56 -17.73 1.60 -9.82
CA LEU A 56 -16.51 0.80 -9.94
C LEU A 56 -15.29 1.51 -9.33
N VAL A 57 -15.04 2.75 -9.73
CA VAL A 57 -13.89 3.53 -9.24
C VAL A 57 -14.03 3.85 -7.75
N GLY A 58 -15.22 4.27 -7.31
CA GLY A 58 -15.49 4.62 -5.91
C GLY A 58 -15.25 3.45 -4.96
N ASN A 59 -15.74 2.25 -5.30
CA ASN A 59 -15.54 1.07 -4.46
C ASN A 59 -14.06 0.65 -4.37
N ILE A 60 -13.29 0.84 -5.45
CA ILE A 60 -11.84 0.59 -5.43
C ILE A 60 -11.15 1.58 -4.48
N LEU A 61 -11.41 2.87 -4.61
CA LEU A 61 -10.74 3.91 -3.83
C LEU A 61 -11.09 3.87 -2.33
N LEU A 62 -12.34 3.56 -1.99
CA LEU A 62 -12.76 3.36 -0.60
C LEU A 62 -12.01 2.18 0.05
N GLY A 63 -11.71 1.14 -0.72
CA GLY A 63 -11.00 -0.03 -0.23
C GLY A 63 -9.51 0.15 0.03
N PHE A 64 -8.88 1.08 -0.70
CA PHE A 64 -7.43 1.27 -0.59
C PHE A 64 -7.01 1.86 0.74
N ALA A 65 -7.66 2.92 1.21
CA ALA A 65 -7.25 3.61 2.46
C ALA A 65 -7.14 2.65 3.66
N GLN A 66 -8.10 1.73 3.82
CA GLN A 66 -8.06 0.75 4.90
C GLN A 66 -6.99 -0.32 4.69
N THR A 67 -6.79 -0.74 3.43
CA THR A 67 -5.80 -1.75 3.06
C THR A 67 -4.39 -1.25 3.42
N GLU A 68 -4.06 0.00 3.07
CA GLU A 68 -2.72 0.55 3.31
C GLU A 68 -2.39 0.70 4.80
N CYS A 69 -3.37 0.99 5.66
CA CYS A 69 -3.15 1.04 7.11
C CYS A 69 -2.61 -0.28 7.66
N ALA A 70 -3.16 -1.41 7.20
CA ALA A 70 -2.73 -2.71 7.71
C ALA A 70 -1.49 -3.26 7.00
N VAL A 71 -1.23 -2.88 5.75
CA VAL A 71 0.07 -3.10 5.08
C VAL A 71 1.18 -2.34 5.84
N SER A 72 0.90 -1.10 6.26
CA SER A 72 1.79 -0.30 7.11
C SER A 72 2.10 -0.99 8.44
N ASP A 73 1.07 -1.48 9.14
CA ASP A 73 1.25 -2.20 10.41
C ASP A 73 2.07 -3.48 10.23
N TYR A 74 1.88 -4.21 9.12
CA TYR A 74 2.68 -5.39 8.82
C TYR A 74 4.18 -5.05 8.69
N TRP A 75 4.53 -4.01 7.92
CA TRP A 75 5.91 -3.57 7.79
C TRP A 75 6.50 -3.06 9.11
N THR A 76 5.81 -2.13 9.76
CA THR A 76 6.35 -1.40 10.92
C THR A 76 6.34 -2.20 12.22
N GLN A 77 5.43 -3.16 12.37
CA GLN A 77 5.31 -3.97 13.58
C GLN A 77 5.89 -5.37 13.39
N LYS A 78 5.51 -6.09 12.32
CA LYS A 78 5.95 -7.48 12.12
C LYS A 78 7.37 -7.56 11.58
N VAL A 79 7.63 -6.97 10.41
CA VAL A 79 8.94 -7.10 9.74
C VAL A 79 10.06 -6.48 10.59
N VAL A 80 9.81 -5.32 11.20
CA VAL A 80 10.73 -4.70 12.16
C VAL A 80 11.02 -5.61 13.37
N GLY A 81 9.99 -6.29 13.89
CA GLY A 81 10.09 -7.18 15.04
C GLY A 81 10.79 -8.50 14.73
N TRP A 82 10.55 -9.09 13.56
CA TRP A 82 11.14 -10.38 13.16
C TRP A 82 12.62 -10.26 12.78
N PHE A 83 13.05 -9.13 12.25
CA PHE A 83 14.41 -8.95 11.74
C PHE A 83 15.13 -7.81 12.46
N PRO A 84 15.80 -8.10 13.59
CA PRO A 84 16.49 -7.10 14.42
C PRO A 84 17.85 -6.69 13.82
N LYS A 85 17.84 -6.24 12.56
CA LYS A 85 18.98 -5.73 11.79
C LYS A 85 18.66 -4.30 11.34
N HIS A 86 19.54 -3.35 11.66
CA HIS A 86 19.30 -1.93 11.37
C HIS A 86 18.92 -1.66 9.91
N GLU A 87 19.57 -2.30 8.95
CA GLU A 87 19.30 -2.12 7.51
C GLU A 87 17.94 -2.66 7.06
N ILE A 88 17.44 -3.72 7.71
CA ILE A 88 16.11 -4.27 7.42
C ILE A 88 15.03 -3.42 8.11
N GLN A 89 15.26 -3.05 9.38
CA GLN A 89 14.33 -2.20 10.13
C GLN A 89 14.16 -0.83 9.49
N GLN A 90 15.25 -0.19 9.02
CA GLN A 90 15.17 1.06 8.29
C GLN A 90 14.34 0.93 7.01
N MET A 91 14.55 -0.12 6.21
CA MET A 91 13.74 -0.39 5.03
C MET A 91 12.26 -0.57 5.39
N ALA A 92 11.95 -1.44 6.35
CA ALA A 92 10.58 -1.71 6.76
C ALA A 92 9.87 -0.44 7.29
N MET A 93 10.56 0.39 8.06
CA MET A 93 10.03 1.68 8.50
C MET A 93 9.76 2.64 7.34
N MET A 94 10.64 2.67 6.33
CA MET A 94 10.41 3.47 5.13
C MET A 94 9.21 2.95 4.34
N PHE A 95 9.06 1.62 4.19
CA PHE A 95 7.93 1.03 3.48
C PHE A 95 6.60 1.35 4.18
N GLY A 96 6.50 1.15 5.50
CA GLY A 96 5.31 1.54 6.25
C GLY A 96 5.01 3.05 6.21
N SER A 97 6.04 3.90 6.19
CA SER A 97 5.86 5.34 5.98
C SER A 97 5.26 5.66 4.60
N GLN A 98 5.57 4.89 3.56
CA GLN A 98 5.03 5.09 2.22
C GLN A 98 3.58 4.65 2.15
N GLU A 99 3.20 3.58 2.85
CA GLU A 99 1.80 3.20 2.97
C GLU A 99 0.96 4.26 3.68
N THR A 100 1.56 5.02 4.61
CA THR A 100 0.90 6.19 5.19
C THR A 100 0.68 7.29 4.15
N VAL A 101 1.67 7.54 3.29
CA VAL A 101 1.51 8.48 2.17
C VAL A 101 0.41 8.03 1.22
N HIS A 102 0.35 6.73 0.90
CA HIS A 102 -0.70 6.14 0.05
C HIS A 102 -2.09 6.31 0.70
N ALA A 103 -2.25 5.95 1.97
CA ALA A 103 -3.51 6.10 2.71
C ALA A 103 -4.01 7.55 2.69
N VAL A 104 -3.13 8.51 2.93
CA VAL A 104 -3.47 9.94 2.87
C VAL A 104 -3.85 10.37 1.45
N ALA A 105 -3.13 9.90 0.43
CA ALA A 105 -3.45 10.17 -0.96
C ALA A 105 -4.85 9.65 -1.34
N TYR A 106 -5.18 8.41 -0.97
CA TYR A 106 -6.50 7.84 -1.26
C TYR A 106 -7.62 8.50 -0.45
N SER A 107 -7.36 8.88 0.80
CA SER A 107 -8.31 9.69 1.59
C SER A 107 -8.61 11.01 0.88
N TYR A 108 -7.57 11.69 0.39
CA TYR A 108 -7.74 12.92 -0.39
C TYR A 108 -8.55 12.70 -1.67
N LEU A 109 -8.35 11.59 -2.38
CA LEU A 109 -9.18 11.22 -3.54
C LEU A 109 -10.65 11.04 -3.14
N ASN A 110 -10.91 10.29 -2.07
CA ASN A 110 -12.26 10.01 -1.58
C ASN A 110 -12.98 11.31 -1.17
N GLU A 111 -12.34 12.17 -0.40
CA GLU A 111 -12.86 13.49 -0.02
C GLU A 111 -13.16 14.36 -1.25
N THR A 112 -12.24 14.38 -2.22
CA THR A 112 -12.37 15.19 -3.43
C THR A 112 -13.55 14.74 -4.30
N LEU A 113 -13.79 13.44 -4.37
CA LEU A 113 -14.89 12.83 -5.13
C LEU A 113 -16.19 12.72 -4.33
N LYS A 114 -16.19 13.13 -3.05
CA LYS A 114 -17.30 13.01 -2.10
C LYS A 114 -17.74 11.55 -1.89
N LEU A 115 -16.76 10.67 -1.78
CA LEU A 115 -16.94 9.28 -1.37
C LEU A 115 -16.85 9.25 0.16
N GLU A 116 -18.01 9.26 0.82
CA GLU A 116 -18.10 9.47 2.28
C GLU A 116 -18.27 8.17 3.08
N ASP A 117 -18.50 7.03 2.41
CA ASP A 117 -18.83 5.76 3.06
C ASP A 117 -17.60 4.84 3.20
N TYR A 118 -16.66 5.24 4.06
CA TYR A 118 -15.47 4.44 4.36
C TYR A 118 -15.80 3.12 5.07
N GLU A 119 -16.90 3.08 5.83
CA GLU A 119 -17.31 1.90 6.62
C GLU A 119 -18.01 0.83 5.78
N ALA A 120 -18.73 1.20 4.70
CA ALA A 120 -19.34 0.22 3.80
C ALA A 120 -18.34 -0.79 3.23
N PHE A 121 -17.07 -0.39 3.07
CA PHE A 121 -16.02 -1.32 2.65
C PHE A 121 -15.69 -2.34 3.75
N LEU A 122 -15.58 -1.91 5.01
CA LEU A 122 -15.36 -2.79 6.17
C LEU A 122 -16.51 -3.76 6.40
N HIS A 123 -17.71 -3.40 5.96
CA HIS A 123 -18.91 -4.23 6.07
C HIS A 123 -19.05 -5.27 4.96
N GLU A 124 -18.19 -5.28 3.94
CA GLU A 124 -18.16 -6.37 2.95
C GLU A 124 -17.36 -7.56 3.49
N PRO A 125 -18.02 -8.65 3.92
CA PRO A 125 -17.37 -9.68 4.73
C PRO A 125 -16.28 -10.43 3.97
N ASN A 126 -16.40 -10.56 2.65
CA ASN A 126 -15.43 -11.32 1.86
C ASN A 126 -14.13 -10.54 1.68
N THR A 127 -14.20 -9.22 1.58
CA THR A 127 -13.06 -8.34 1.38
C THR A 127 -12.27 -8.20 2.68
N ALA A 128 -12.99 -8.00 3.80
CA ALA A 128 -12.40 -8.04 5.14
C ALA A 128 -11.73 -9.39 5.40
N ALA A 129 -12.44 -10.51 5.21
CA ALA A 129 -11.88 -11.84 5.44
C ALA A 129 -10.70 -12.17 4.52
N ARG A 130 -10.74 -11.73 3.25
CA ARG A 130 -9.60 -11.88 2.33
C ARG A 130 -8.39 -11.14 2.87
N PHE A 131 -8.58 -9.92 3.34
CA PHE A 131 -7.50 -9.09 3.85
C PHE A 131 -6.92 -9.64 5.15
N ASP A 132 -7.76 -10.03 6.11
CA ASP A 132 -7.32 -10.66 7.37
C ASP A 132 -6.41 -11.88 7.08
N ASN A 133 -6.79 -12.71 6.11
CA ASN A 133 -5.99 -13.88 5.73
C ASN A 133 -4.59 -13.53 5.18
N LEU A 134 -4.40 -12.34 4.62
CA LEU A 134 -3.11 -11.93 4.06
C LEU A 134 -2.11 -11.49 5.13
N VAL A 135 -2.58 -11.09 6.32
CA VAL A 135 -1.75 -10.56 7.42
C VAL A 135 -1.94 -11.30 8.76
N ALA A 136 -2.72 -12.39 8.80
CA ALA A 136 -3.13 -13.10 10.02
C ALA A 136 -2.01 -13.78 10.84
N TYR A 137 -0.77 -13.81 10.36
CA TYR A 137 0.28 -14.58 11.03
C TYR A 137 0.87 -13.83 12.23
N GLU A 138 0.64 -14.41 13.42
CA GLU A 138 1.07 -13.86 14.72
C GLU A 138 2.27 -14.61 15.34
N GLY A 139 2.81 -15.62 14.64
CA GLY A 139 3.89 -16.45 15.15
C GLY A 139 5.29 -15.85 14.95
N ASN A 140 6.30 -16.54 15.49
CA ASN A 140 7.71 -16.15 15.39
C ASN A 140 8.62 -17.29 14.89
N ASP A 141 8.06 -18.42 14.46
CA ASP A 141 8.88 -19.49 13.88
C ASP A 141 9.32 -19.11 12.45
N PRO A 142 10.55 -19.45 12.03
CA PRO A 142 11.07 -19.04 10.72
C PRO A 142 10.25 -19.52 9.52
N ILE A 143 9.61 -20.69 9.61
CA ILE A 143 8.80 -21.23 8.50
C ILE A 143 7.51 -20.43 8.37
N GLY A 144 6.84 -20.14 9.48
CA GLY A 144 5.65 -19.32 9.50
C GLY A 144 5.93 -17.88 9.05
N ILE A 145 7.03 -17.28 9.51
CA ILE A 145 7.48 -15.95 9.04
C ILE A 145 7.69 -15.96 7.52
N GLY A 146 8.43 -16.96 7.01
CA GLY A 146 8.67 -17.09 5.57
C GLY A 146 7.39 -17.24 4.75
N LYS A 147 6.42 -18.02 5.23
CA LYS A 147 5.10 -18.16 4.59
C LYS A 147 4.30 -16.86 4.65
N SER A 148 4.30 -16.18 5.79
CA SER A 148 3.62 -14.90 5.97
C SER A 148 4.15 -13.87 4.98
N LEU A 149 5.48 -13.70 4.90
CA LEU A 149 6.11 -12.80 3.94
C LEU A 149 5.77 -13.17 2.50
N ALA A 150 5.85 -14.46 2.14
CA ALA A 150 5.51 -14.90 0.79
C ALA A 150 4.06 -14.60 0.42
N VAL A 151 3.12 -14.82 1.34
CA VAL A 151 1.69 -14.56 1.11
C VAL A 151 1.43 -13.05 1.02
N PHE A 152 1.94 -12.28 1.99
CA PHE A 152 1.78 -10.84 2.05
C PHE A 152 2.37 -10.18 0.79
N SER A 153 3.64 -10.39 0.49
CA SER A 153 4.30 -9.74 -0.64
C SER A 153 3.71 -10.17 -1.99
N ALA A 154 3.36 -11.45 -2.16
CA ALA A 154 2.80 -11.91 -3.44
C ALA A 154 1.35 -11.48 -3.65
N PHE A 155 0.50 -11.59 -2.62
CA PHE A 155 -0.94 -11.44 -2.79
C PHE A 155 -1.49 -10.10 -2.31
N ALA A 156 -1.00 -9.54 -1.20
CA ALA A 156 -1.42 -8.21 -0.76
C ALA A 156 -0.83 -7.15 -1.67
N GLU A 157 0.49 -7.09 -1.77
CA GLU A 157 1.17 -6.08 -2.58
C GLU A 157 1.22 -6.44 -4.07
N GLY A 158 1.49 -7.70 -4.42
CA GLY A 158 1.72 -8.09 -5.82
C GLY A 158 0.46 -8.33 -6.67
N VAL A 159 -0.65 -8.80 -6.09
CA VAL A 159 -1.87 -9.18 -6.86
C VAL A 159 -3.05 -8.28 -6.53
N SER A 160 -3.41 -8.14 -5.26
CA SER A 160 -4.63 -7.43 -4.85
C SER A 160 -4.57 -5.97 -5.30
N LEU A 161 -3.52 -5.23 -4.92
CA LEU A 161 -3.36 -3.82 -5.27
C LEU A 161 -3.18 -3.61 -6.79
N TYR A 162 -2.30 -4.37 -7.43
CA TYR A 162 -2.05 -4.23 -8.88
C TYR A 162 -3.27 -4.51 -9.74
N SER A 163 -4.16 -5.43 -9.32
CA SER A 163 -5.40 -5.67 -10.04
C SER A 163 -6.30 -4.44 -10.08
N ALA A 164 -6.35 -3.69 -8.97
CA ALA A 164 -7.12 -2.46 -8.86
C ALA A 164 -6.44 -1.29 -9.58
N PHE A 165 -5.10 -1.19 -9.51
CA PHE A 165 -4.33 -0.21 -10.30
C PHE A 165 -4.56 -0.40 -11.80
N ALA A 166 -4.58 -1.63 -12.31
CA ALA A 166 -4.86 -1.90 -13.71
C ALA A 166 -6.24 -1.37 -14.15
N VAL A 167 -7.26 -1.50 -13.28
CA VAL A 167 -8.60 -0.95 -13.55
C VAL A 167 -8.57 0.58 -13.58
N LEU A 168 -7.98 1.23 -12.58
CA LEU A 168 -7.88 2.69 -12.54
C LEU A 168 -7.06 3.25 -13.72
N TYR A 169 -5.95 2.61 -14.05
CA TYR A 169 -5.10 3.01 -15.18
C TYR A 169 -5.82 2.87 -16.53
N SER A 170 -6.79 1.95 -16.65
CA SER A 170 -7.62 1.82 -17.84
C SER A 170 -8.46 3.07 -18.15
N PHE A 171 -8.81 3.87 -17.12
CA PHE A 171 -9.45 5.17 -17.31
C PHE A 171 -8.44 6.19 -17.86
N GLN A 172 -7.22 6.22 -17.31
CA GLN A 172 -6.15 7.09 -17.81
C GLN A 172 -5.82 6.80 -19.27
N LEU A 173 -5.79 5.54 -19.68
CA LEU A 173 -5.60 5.14 -21.09
C LEU A 173 -6.71 5.67 -22.02
N ARG A 174 -7.92 5.89 -21.50
CA ARG A 174 -9.04 6.53 -22.20
C ARG A 174 -9.05 8.05 -22.05
N ASN A 175 -7.96 8.64 -21.54
CA ASN A 175 -7.84 10.08 -21.31
C ASN A 175 -8.86 10.61 -20.28
N LEU A 176 -9.21 9.77 -19.29
CA LEU A 176 -10.08 10.07 -18.14
C LEU A 176 -9.30 9.90 -16.84
N LEU A 177 -9.65 10.64 -15.78
CA LEU A 177 -9.11 10.42 -14.42
C LEU A 177 -7.57 10.37 -14.35
N LYS A 178 -6.91 11.34 -15.00
CA LYS A 178 -5.45 11.34 -15.15
C LYS A 178 -4.71 11.59 -13.84
N GLY A 179 -5.25 12.40 -12.95
CA GLY A 179 -4.68 12.66 -11.62
C GLY A 179 -4.70 11.41 -10.76
N ILE A 180 -5.82 10.69 -10.74
CA ILE A 180 -5.93 9.37 -10.10
C ILE A 180 -4.90 8.42 -10.68
N GLY A 181 -4.83 8.30 -12.02
CA GLY A 181 -3.86 7.41 -12.66
C GLY A 181 -2.40 7.81 -12.41
N GLN A 182 -2.09 9.09 -12.23
CA GLN A 182 -0.75 9.56 -11.87
C GLN A 182 -0.34 9.16 -10.45
N GLN A 183 -1.27 9.06 -9.51
CA GLN A 183 -1.01 8.60 -8.14
C GLN A 183 -0.72 7.10 -8.05
N MET A 184 -1.00 6.32 -9.11
CA MET A 184 -0.79 4.86 -9.16
C MET A 184 0.49 4.46 -9.93
N LYS A 185 1.35 5.43 -10.29
CA LYS A 185 2.58 5.21 -11.07
C LYS A 185 3.80 5.07 -10.18
#